data_AF-F5S7Z6-F1
#
_entry.id   AF-F5S7Z6-F1
#
_cell.length_a   1.000
_cell.length_b   1.000
_cell.length_c   1.000
_cell.angle_alpha   90.00
_cell.angle_beta   90.00
_cell.angle_gamma   90.00
#
_symmetry.space_group_name_H-M   'P 1'
#
loop_
_entity.id
_entity.type
_entity.pdbx_description
1 polymer ?
#
loop_
_entity_poly.entity_id
_entity_poly.type
_entity_poly.pdbx_seq_one_letter_code
_entity_poly.pdbx_strand_id
1 'polypeptide(L)'
;MKHSIATVSLSGTLPEKLRAIAGVGFDGVEIFENDLLYFDGSPADVRKMCKDLGLEIMLFQLFRDFEGVRVGVWRNNWNEPSANLI
;
A
#
# COMPACT_ATOMS: atom_id res chain seq x y z
N MET A 1 7.27 -2.51 -20.82
CA MET A 1 6.46 -1.63 -19.95
C MET A 1 5.93 -2.50 -18.83
N LYS A 2 5.96 -2.05 -17.56
CA LYS A 2 5.41 -2.81 -16.43
C LYS A 2 3.99 -2.34 -16.14
N HIS A 3 3.10 -3.28 -15.79
CA HIS A 3 1.71 -3.01 -15.45
C HIS A 3 1.49 -3.16 -13.94
N SER A 4 0.94 -2.11 -13.32
CA SER A 4 0.53 -2.10 -11.92
C SER A 4 -0.97 -1.87 -11.77
N ILE A 5 -1.49 -2.24 -10.59
CA ILE A 5 -2.84 -1.90 -10.16
C ILE A 5 -2.84 -1.55 -8.67
N ALA A 6 -3.65 -0.57 -8.29
CA ALA A 6 -3.83 -0.18 -6.90
C ALA A 6 -4.79 -1.11 -6.16
N THR A 7 -4.43 -1.50 -4.93
CA THR A 7 -5.23 -2.40 -4.09
C THR A 7 -6.62 -1.83 -3.74
N VAL A 8 -6.77 -0.50 -3.76
CA VAL A 8 -8.07 0.18 -3.59
C VAL A 8 -9.07 -0.16 -4.71
N SER A 9 -8.59 -0.64 -5.87
CA SER A 9 -9.43 -1.01 -7.01
C SER A 9 -10.12 -2.37 -6.84
N LEU A 10 -9.77 -3.13 -5.79
CA LEU A 10 -10.29 -4.46 -5.52
C LEU A 10 -10.92 -4.51 -4.13
N SER A 11 -11.97 -5.31 -3.99
CA SER A 11 -12.55 -5.68 -2.68
C SER A 11 -11.82 -6.88 -2.07
N GLY A 12 -12.08 -7.15 -0.79
CA GLY A 12 -11.53 -8.30 -0.06
C GLY A 12 -10.32 -7.95 0.82
N THR A 13 -9.72 -8.97 1.42
CA THR A 13 -8.53 -8.83 2.27
C THR A 13 -7.27 -8.60 1.45
N LEU A 14 -6.25 -7.97 2.04
CA LEU A 14 -4.98 -7.72 1.35
C LEU A 14 -4.36 -8.99 0.71
N PRO A 15 -4.29 -10.15 1.38
CA PRO A 15 -3.79 -11.38 0.76
C PRO A 15 -4.64 -11.87 -0.43
N GLU A 16 -5.97 -11.73 -0.38
CA GLU A 16 -6.85 -12.09 -1.49
C GLU A 16 -6.60 -11.20 -2.71
N LYS A 17 -6.49 -9.88 -2.47
CA LYS A 17 -6.17 -8.91 -3.53
C LYS A 17 -4.83 -9.23 -4.19
N LEU A 18 -3.77 -9.45 -3.41
CA LEU A 18 -2.44 -9.76 -3.95
C LEU A 18 -2.43 -11.03 -4.80
N ARG A 19 -3.12 -12.10 -4.33
CA ARG A 19 -3.24 -13.34 -5.11
C ARG A 19 -4.03 -13.13 -6.40
N ALA A 20 -5.10 -12.35 -6.37
CA ALA A 20 -5.88 -12.04 -7.57
C ALA A 20 -5.06 -11.23 -8.59
N ILE A 21 -4.32 -10.23 -8.14
CA ILE A 21 -3.44 -9.38 -8.97
C ILE A 21 -2.36 -10.24 -9.64
N ALA A 22 -1.67 -11.09 -8.88
CA ALA A 22 -0.68 -12.02 -9.43
C ALA A 22 -1.31 -13.01 -10.41
N GLY A 23 -2.49 -13.54 -10.09
CA GLY A 23 -3.20 -14.52 -10.90
C GLY A 23 -3.62 -14.04 -12.30
N VAL A 24 -3.76 -12.73 -12.49
CA VAL A 24 -4.08 -12.13 -13.80
C VAL A 24 -2.86 -11.52 -14.51
N GLY A 25 -1.66 -11.64 -13.93
CA GLY A 25 -0.39 -11.33 -14.58
C GLY A 25 0.07 -9.87 -14.52
N PHE A 26 -0.34 -9.10 -13.52
CA PHE A 26 0.29 -7.79 -13.26
C PHE A 26 1.73 -7.97 -12.78
N ASP A 27 2.60 -7.02 -13.14
CA ASP A 27 4.01 -7.00 -12.70
C ASP A 27 4.16 -6.45 -11.27
N GLY A 28 3.22 -5.62 -10.84
CA GLY A 28 3.30 -4.95 -9.55
C GLY A 28 1.99 -4.44 -8.99
N VAL A 29 2.07 -3.95 -7.77
CA VAL A 29 0.94 -3.48 -6.97
C VAL A 29 1.24 -2.11 -6.37
N GLU A 30 0.21 -1.28 -6.27
CA GLU A 30 0.24 -0.01 -5.57
C GLU A 30 -0.54 -0.19 -4.26
N ILE A 31 0.16 -0.15 -3.13
CA ILE A 31 -0.40 -0.46 -1.82
C ILE A 31 -1.15 0.75 -1.31
N PHE A 32 -2.45 0.58 -1.08
CA PHE A 32 -3.29 1.55 -0.39
C PHE A 32 -3.14 1.39 1.14
N GLU A 33 -2.89 2.49 1.84
CA GLU A 33 -2.64 2.59 3.28
C GLU A 33 -3.68 1.83 4.09
N ASN A 34 -4.95 1.99 3.73
CA ASN A 34 -6.05 1.38 4.44
C ASN A 34 -5.96 -0.16 4.43
N ASP A 35 -5.42 -0.75 3.36
CA ASP A 35 -5.22 -2.20 3.30
C ASP A 35 -4.14 -2.68 4.28
N LEU A 36 -3.19 -1.82 4.67
CA LEU A 36 -2.23 -2.14 5.73
C LEU A 36 -2.80 -1.92 7.13
N LEU A 37 -3.65 -0.89 7.32
CA LEU A 37 -4.31 -0.64 8.60
C LEU A 37 -5.24 -1.80 9.03
N TYR A 38 -5.87 -2.46 8.06
CA TYR A 38 -6.77 -3.60 8.30
C TYR A 38 -6.09 -4.97 8.13
N PHE A 39 -4.79 -5.01 7.87
CA PHE A 39 -4.05 -6.25 7.75
C PHE A 39 -3.48 -6.67 9.11
N ASP A 40 -3.81 -7.88 9.57
CA ASP A 40 -3.39 -8.42 10.87
C ASP A 40 -1.88 -8.76 10.97
N GLY A 41 -1.08 -8.43 9.95
CA GLY A 41 0.35 -8.71 9.88
C GLY A 41 1.21 -7.46 9.77
N SER A 42 2.52 -7.65 9.67
CA SER A 42 3.47 -6.54 9.53
C SER A 42 3.65 -6.12 8.06
N PRO A 43 4.13 -4.89 7.80
CA PRO A 43 4.57 -4.48 6.46
C PRO A 43 5.64 -5.41 5.86
N ALA A 44 6.47 -6.04 6.70
CA ALA A 44 7.45 -7.02 6.27
C ALA A 44 6.78 -8.30 5.73
N ASP A 45 5.66 -8.72 6.32
CA ASP A 45 4.85 -9.83 5.82
C ASP A 45 4.24 -9.51 4.46
N VAL A 46 3.77 -8.27 4.26
CA VAL A 46 3.28 -7.80 2.94
C VAL A 46 4.37 -7.83 1.89
N ARG A 47 5.57 -7.32 2.22
CA ARG A 47 6.75 -7.41 1.34
C ARG A 47 7.08 -8.86 1.00
N LYS A 48 7.02 -9.78 1.98
CA LYS A 48 7.25 -11.21 1.76
C LYS A 48 6.19 -11.80 0.83
N MET A 49 4.90 -11.54 1.06
CA MET A 49 3.81 -12.01 0.20
C MET A 49 3.97 -11.53 -1.24
N CYS A 50 4.27 -10.24 -1.45
CA CYS A 50 4.50 -9.70 -2.79
C CYS A 50 5.66 -10.40 -3.48
N LYS A 51 6.78 -10.61 -2.78
CA LYS A 51 7.94 -11.34 -3.30
C LYS A 51 7.59 -12.79 -3.66
N ASP A 52 6.86 -13.49 -2.81
CA ASP A 52 6.46 -14.88 -3.03
C ASP A 52 5.49 -15.01 -4.22
N LEU A 53 4.70 -13.96 -4.50
CA LEU A 53 3.78 -13.88 -5.64
C LEU A 53 4.41 -13.30 -6.92
N GLY A 54 5.69 -12.91 -6.88
CA GLY A 54 6.36 -12.28 -8.01
C GLY A 54 5.90 -10.84 -8.31
N LEU A 55 5.26 -10.17 -7.35
CA LEU A 55 4.78 -8.79 -7.48
C LEU A 55 5.81 -7.78 -6.95
N GLU A 56 6.07 -6.73 -7.72
CA GLU A 56 6.79 -5.55 -7.26
C GLU A 56 5.84 -4.60 -6.50
N ILE A 57 6.25 -4.09 -5.33
CA ILE A 57 5.55 -2.97 -4.67
C ILE A 57 6.03 -1.69 -5.35
N MET A 58 5.21 -1.13 -6.25
CA MET A 58 5.61 -0.02 -7.12
C MET A 58 5.26 1.35 -6.54
N LEU A 59 4.27 1.42 -5.66
CA LEU A 59 3.82 2.66 -5.04
C LEU A 59 3.18 2.38 -3.68
N PHE A 60 3.37 3.30 -2.75
CA PHE A 60 2.58 3.41 -1.52
C PHE A 60 1.71 4.65 -1.61
N GLN A 61 0.42 4.50 -1.33
CA GLN A 61 -0.56 5.57 -1.38
C GLN A 61 -1.57 5.39 -0.24
N LEU A 62 -2.25 6.41 0.28
CA LEU A 62 -2.11 7.81 -0.08
C LEU A 62 -1.27 8.53 0.96
N PHE A 63 -0.68 9.65 0.54
CA PHE A 63 -0.09 10.62 1.44
C PHE A 63 -0.82 11.94 1.20
N ARG A 64 -1.48 12.48 2.23
CA ARG A 64 -2.36 13.64 2.13
C ARG A 64 -1.83 14.81 2.95
N ASP A 65 -2.32 16.00 2.60
CA ASP A 65 -2.17 17.20 3.42
C ASP A 65 -0.69 17.48 3.78
N PHE A 66 0.18 17.36 2.77
CA PHE A 66 1.62 17.60 2.91
C PHE A 66 1.96 19.07 2.70
N GLU A 67 1.53 19.64 1.57
CA GLU A 67 1.78 21.02 1.19
C GLU A 67 0.64 21.97 1.63
N GLY A 68 0.96 23.21 1.95
CA GLY A 68 -0.04 24.25 2.25
C GLY A 68 -0.77 24.10 3.60
N VAL A 69 -0.47 23.06 4.37
CA VAL A 69 -1.02 22.89 5.73
C VAL A 69 -0.44 23.91 6.70
N ARG A 70 -1.26 24.32 7.68
CA ARG A 70 -0.80 25.20 8.76
C ARG A 70 0.31 24.52 9.54
N VAL A 71 1.33 25.28 9.96
CA VAL A 71 2.54 24.80 10.66
C VAL A 71 2.24 23.94 11.91
N GLY A 72 1.06 24.09 12.54
CA GLY A 72 0.63 23.25 13.67
C GLY A 72 -0.09 21.94 13.30
N VAL A 73 -0.59 21.79 12.07
CA VAL A 73 -1.32 20.60 11.60
C VAL A 73 -0.36 19.58 10.98
N TRP A 74 0.67 20.06 10.28
CA TRP A 74 1.66 19.21 9.59
C TRP A 74 2.31 18.16 10.51
N ARG A 75 2.63 18.55 11.75
CA ARG A 75 3.23 17.65 12.76
C ARG A 75 2.31 16.49 13.16
N ASN A 76 1.00 16.69 13.10
CA ASN A 76 0.04 15.64 13.45
C ASN A 76 -0.05 14.60 12.31
N ASN A 77 -0.02 15.06 11.05
CA ASN A 77 -0.08 14.19 9.88
C ASN A 77 1.15 13.26 9.78
N TRP A 78 2.33 13.72 10.22
CA TRP A 78 3.54 12.89 10.21
C TRP A 78 3.59 11.81 11.32
N ASN A 79 2.73 11.92 12.33
CA ASN A 79 2.63 10.93 13.40
C ASN A 79 1.59 9.85 13.13
N GLU A 80 0.92 9.88 11.98
CA GLU A 80 -0.02 8.82 11.61
C GLU A 80 0.75 7.51 11.32
N PRO A 81 0.21 6.33 11.69
CA PRO A 81 0.92 5.06 11.57
C PRO A 81 1.46 4.76 10.17
N SER A 82 0.79 5.29 9.14
CA SER A 82 1.12 5.15 7.73
C SER A 82 2.32 5.96 7.27
N ALA A 83 2.67 7.05 7.96
CA ALA A 83 3.85 7.84 7.65
C ALA A 83 5.15 7.06 7.92
N ASN A 84 5.11 6.00 8.75
CA ASN A 84 6.27 5.13 9.02
C ASN A 84 6.61 4.16 7.88
N LEU A 85 5.85 4.18 6.78
CA LEU A 85 6.05 3.33 5.60
C LEU A 85 6.76 4.06 4.44
N ILE A 86 6.96 5.38 4.58
CA ILE A 86 7.66 6.27 3.63
C ILE A 86 9.08 6.49 4.15
#